data_AF-A0A2P7U338-F1
#
_entry.id   AF-A0A2P7U338-F1
#
_cell.length_a   1.000
_cell.length_b   1.000
_cell.length_c   1.000
_cell.angle_alpha   90.00
_cell.angle_beta   90.00
_cell.angle_gamma   90.00
#
_symmetry.space_group_name_H-M   'P 1'
#
loop_
_entity.id
_entity.type
_entity.pdbx_description
1 polymer ?
#
loop_
_entity_poly.entity_id
_entity_poly.type
_entity_poly.pdbx_seq_one_letter_code
_entity_poly.pdbx_strand_id
1 'polypeptide(L)' 'MDEKSYKTLLAKPPEGIGSWPLVLIIEFKDAVYEANIALSRSSSANGWRQTFAEKAEKVCGFYRLQNEIEKRKHQC' A
#
# COMPACT_ATOMS: atom_id res chain seq x y z
N MET A 1 4.25 10.04 -2.21
CA MET A 1 5.00 8.86 -1.73
C MET A 1 6.28 8.71 -2.56
N ASP A 2 7.46 8.57 -1.95
CA ASP A 2 8.72 8.25 -2.65
C ASP A 2 9.10 6.75 -2.52
N GLU A 3 10.02 6.27 -3.35
CA GLU A 3 10.43 4.86 -3.40
C GLU A 3 10.97 4.33 -2.06
N LYS A 4 11.81 5.11 -1.36
CA LYS A 4 12.44 4.68 -0.11
C LYS A 4 11.40 4.51 0.99
N SER A 5 10.50 5.48 1.10
CA SER A 5 9.37 5.42 2.03
C SER A 5 8.46 4.24 1.71
N TYR A 6 8.18 3.98 0.43
CA TYR A 6 7.31 2.89 0.00
C TYR A 6 7.90 1.51 0.30
N LYS A 7 9.20 1.32 0.05
CA LYS A 7 9.91 0.08 0.42
C LYS A 7 9.92 -0.15 1.93
N THR A 8 10.12 0.90 2.72
CA THR A 8 10.05 0.82 4.19
C THR A 8 8.66 0.41 4.66
N LEU A 9 7.61 0.99 4.06
CA LEU A 9 6.23 0.65 4.37
C LEU A 9 5.95 -0.85 4.10
N LEU A 10 6.37 -1.36 2.95
CA LEU A 10 6.17 -2.76 2.56
C LEU A 10 7.04 -3.77 3.30
N ALA A 11 8.11 -3.33 3.98
CA ALA A 11 8.98 -4.22 4.75
C ALA A 11 8.20 -4.97 5.84
N LYS A 12 7.05 -4.44 6.27
CA LYS A 12 6.09 -5.12 7.13
C LYS A 12 4.68 -4.97 6.55
N PRO A 13 3.91 -6.06 6.42
CA PRO A 13 2.51 -5.94 6.02
C PRO A 13 1.70 -5.19 7.10
N PRO A 14 0.51 -4.66 6.77
CA PRO A 14 -0.40 -4.09 7.76
C PRO A 14 -0.68 -5.10 8.89
N GLU A 15 -0.66 -4.63 10.14
CA GLU A 15 -0.91 -5.51 11.28
C GLU A 15 -2.31 -6.10 11.22
N GLY A 16 -2.44 -7.39 11.59
CA GLY A 16 -3.72 -8.09 11.56
C GLY A 16 -4.30 -8.34 10.17
N ILE A 17 -3.52 -8.14 9.08
CA ILE A 17 -3.97 -8.41 7.70
C ILE A 17 -4.51 -9.84 7.51
N GLY A 18 -3.99 -10.82 8.27
CA GLY A 18 -4.48 -12.19 8.24
C GLY A 18 -5.93 -12.36 8.70
N SER A 19 -6.48 -11.38 9.41
CA SER A 19 -7.85 -11.34 9.90
C SER A 19 -8.76 -10.45 9.05
N TRP A 20 -8.26 -9.86 7.97
CA TRP A 20 -9.08 -9.06 7.07
C TRP A 20 -10.00 -9.95 6.23
N PRO A 21 -11.14 -9.41 5.76
CA PRO A 21 -11.91 -10.08 4.72
C PRO A 21 -11.04 -10.39 3.50
N LEU A 22 -11.18 -11.60 2.93
CA LEU A 22 -10.36 -12.06 1.81
C LEU A 22 -10.34 -11.07 0.63
N VAL A 23 -11.48 -10.44 0.34
CA VAL A 23 -11.60 -9.40 -0.69
C VAL A 23 -10.62 -8.24 -0.46
N LEU A 24 -10.47 -7.80 0.79
CA LEU A 24 -9.63 -6.67 1.15
C LEU A 24 -8.13 -7.03 1.11
N ILE A 25 -7.80 -8.31 1.40
CA ILE A 25 -6.45 -8.86 1.20
C ILE A 25 -6.09 -8.91 -0.28
N ILE A 26 -7.03 -9.31 -1.15
CA ILE A 26 -6.83 -9.35 -2.60
C ILE A 26 -6.60 -7.93 -3.12
N GLU A 27 -7.47 -6.99 -2.76
CA GLU A 27 -7.34 -5.59 -3.18
C GLU A 27 -6.02 -4.95 -2.72
N PHE A 28 -5.55 -5.26 -1.52
CA PHE A 28 -4.25 -4.82 -1.04
C PHE A 28 -3.11 -5.37 -1.90
N LYS A 29 -3.12 -6.68 -2.19
CA LYS A 29 -2.10 -7.33 -3.02
C LYS A 29 -2.08 -6.77 -4.44
N ASP A 30 -3.26 -6.52 -5.01
CA ASP A 30 -3.38 -5.91 -6.34
C ASP A 30 -2.82 -4.48 -6.35
N ALA A 31 -3.11 -3.68 -5.33
CA ALA A 31 -2.55 -2.34 -5.20
C ALA A 31 -1.02 -2.35 -5.09
N VAL A 32 -0.46 -3.28 -4.30
CA VAL A 32 1.00 -3.46 -4.17
C VAL A 32 1.61 -3.89 -5.51
N TYR A 33 0.97 -4.81 -6.22
CA TYR A 33 1.41 -5.27 -7.53
C TYR A 33 1.47 -4.11 -8.53
N GLU A 34 0.39 -3.34 -8.66
CA GLU A 34 0.33 -2.19 -9.58
C GLU A 34 1.40 -1.13 -9.26
N ALA A 35 1.59 -0.81 -7.98
CA ALA A 35 2.60 0.15 -7.55
C ALA A 35 4.02 -0.35 -7.85
N ASN A 36 4.30 -1.65 -7.67
CA ASN A 36 5.60 -2.24 -8.00
C ASN A 36 5.88 -2.22 -9.51
N ILE A 37 4.88 -2.50 -10.34
CA ILE A 37 5.00 -2.39 -11.81
C ILE A 37 5.30 -0.94 -12.22
N ALA A 38 4.57 0.02 -11.66
CA ALA A 38 4.81 1.44 -11.94
C ALA A 38 6.21 1.89 -11.49
N LEU A 39 6.66 1.44 -10.31
CA LEU A 39 8.00 1.72 -9.81
C LEU A 39 9.08 1.16 -10.73
N SER A 40 8.95 -0.09 -11.14
CA SER A 40 9.88 -0.75 -12.07
C SER A 40 9.99 0.05 -13.38
N ARG A 41 8.87 0.49 -13.94
CA ARG A 41 8.83 1.30 -15.18
C ARG A 41 9.32 2.73 -15.01
N SER A 42 9.23 3.30 -13.81
CA SER A 42 9.72 4.65 -13.49
C SER A 42 11.22 4.82 -13.62
N SER A 43 11.97 3.71 -13.59
CA SER A 43 13.41 3.68 -13.91
C SER A 43 13.70 3.88 -15.40
N SER A 44 12.71 3.59 -16.27
CA SER A 44 12.91 3.42 -17.71
C SER A 44 12.21 4.48 -18.57
N ALA A 45 11.15 5.14 -18.08
CA ALA A 45 10.42 6.15 -18.86
C ALA A 45 9.87 7.30 -18.00
N ASN A 46 10.04 8.52 -18.52
CA ASN A 46 9.49 9.75 -17.93
C ASN A 46 7.94 9.71 -17.97
N GLY A 47 7.30 9.80 -16.80
CA GLY A 47 5.84 9.73 -16.62
C GLY A 47 5.39 8.69 -15.58
N TRP A 48 6.11 7.58 -15.48
CA TRP A 48 5.78 6.50 -14.54
C TRP A 48 6.03 6.86 -13.08
N ARG A 49 6.82 7.90 -12.79
CA ARG A 49 7.01 8.40 -11.41
C ARG A 49 5.72 8.93 -10.80
N GLN A 50 4.92 9.65 -11.57
CA GLN A 50 3.63 10.15 -11.11
C GLN A 50 2.65 8.98 -10.92
N THR A 51 2.59 8.07 -11.90
CA THR A 51 1.77 6.85 -11.80
C THR A 51 2.18 6.02 -10.58
N PHE A 52 3.48 5.86 -10.32
CA PHE A 52 3.97 5.19 -9.12
C PHE A 52 3.47 5.89 -7.85
N ALA A 53 3.58 7.22 -7.76
CA ALA A 53 3.12 7.96 -6.59
C ALA A 53 1.62 7.78 -6.34
N GLU A 54 0.80 7.80 -7.39
CA GLU A 54 -0.65 7.58 -7.31
C GLU A 54 -0.99 6.14 -6.85
N LYS A 55 -0.31 5.14 -7.41
CA LYS A 55 -0.52 3.73 -7.03
C LYS A 55 -0.01 3.42 -5.62
N ALA A 56 1.13 3.99 -5.24
CA ALA A 56 1.69 3.86 -3.89
C ALA A 56 0.78 4.52 -2.84
N GLU A 57 0.09 5.62 -3.16
CA GLU A 57 -0.87 6.24 -2.24
C GLU A 57 -2.06 5.33 -1.94
N LYS A 58 -2.51 4.53 -2.92
CA LYS A 58 -3.55 3.51 -2.69
C LYS A 58 -3.08 2.47 -1.67
N VAL A 59 -1.82 2.04 -1.75
CA VAL A 59 -1.20 1.13 -0.74
C VAL A 59 -1.19 1.79 0.64
N CYS A 60 -0.77 3.06 0.75
CA CYS A 60 -0.82 3.81 2.00
C CYS A 60 -2.24 3.88 2.61
N GLY A 61 -3.28 3.94 1.76
CA GLY A 61 -4.67 3.89 2.19
C GLY A 61 -5.01 2.65 3.02
N PHE A 62 -4.49 1.47 2.67
CA PHE A 62 -4.72 0.24 3.43
C PHE A 62 -4.07 0.26 4.82
N TYR A 63 -2.86 0.84 4.92
CA TYR A 63 -2.21 1.03 6.23
C TYR A 63 -2.95 2.07 7.08
N ARG A 64 -3.54 3.12 6.48
CA ARG A 64 -4.39 4.07 7.21
C ARG A 64 -5.69 3.42 7.72
N LEU A 65 -6.35 2.63 6.87
CA LEU A 65 -7.53 1.86 7.25
C LEU A 65 -7.25 0.93 8.44
N GLN A 66 -6.10 0.25 8.42
CA GLN A 66 -5.64 -0.57 9.54
C GLN A 66 -5.55 0.23 10.85
N ASN A 67 -4.87 1.37 10.83
CA ASN A 67 -4.76 2.25 11.99
C ASN A 67 -6.13 2.71 12.52
N GLU A 68 -7.10 2.98 11.63
CA GLU A 68 -8.46 3.35 12.02
C GLU A 68 -9.21 2.18 12.67
N ILE A 69 -9.08 0.97 12.14
CA ILE A 69 -9.65 -0.25 12.73
C ILE A 69 -9.07 -0.46 14.14
N GLU A 70 -7.76 -0.30 14.31
CA GLU A 70 -7.12 -0.44 15.62
C GLU A 70 -7.56 0.63 16.61
N LYS A 71 -7.61 1.89 16.20
CA LYS A 71 -8.12 2.97 17.06
C LYS A 71 -9.52 2.68 17.59
N ARG A 72 -10.42 2.15 16.75
CA ARG A 72 -11.77 1.78 17.16
C ARG A 72 -11.78 0.63 18.18
N LYS A 73 -10.88 -0.36 18.04
CA LYS A 73 -10.76 -1.46 19.00
C LYS A 73 -10.28 -1.02 20.38
N HIS A 74 -9.45 0.02 20.46
CA HIS A 74 -8.92 0.54 21.73
C HIS A 74 -9.86 1.53 22.44
N GLN A 75 -10.96 1.94 21.78
CA GLN A 75 -11.96 2.86 22.32
C GLN A 75 -13.23 2.14 22.83
N CYS A 76 -13.31 0.81 22.69
CA CYS A 76 -14.36 -0.06 23.24
C CYS A 76 -13.77 -0.92 24.36
#